data_AF-A0A2M7TV92-F1
#
_entry.id   AF-A0A2M7TV92-F1
#
_cell.length_a   1.000
_cell.length_b   1.000
_cell.length_c   1.000
_cell.angle_alpha   90.00
_cell.angle_beta   90.00
_cell.angle_gamma   90.00
#
_symmetry.space_group_name_H-M   'P 1'
#
loop_
_entity.id
_entity.type
_entity.pdbx_description
1 polymer ?
#
loop_
_entity_poly.entity_id
_entity_poly.type
_entity_poly.pdbx_seq_one_letter_code
_entity_poly.pdbx_strand_id
1 'polypeptide(L)'
;FTLVGWYEHAFVYSLVRNSSSQWQASKQVLKSYDAEHQQLNQLDQNLAEGDASKYAYQNFSNYYILNGSVVYSTQWFTFGGASADGKNDTIRAVSPGGQNKKDYRSFLTTSTGYIQAALYEPQAVYFGVYDNTANKLNYYQFEDQAVKVASVDQSTFDNGYPTFLISLSGKLTFWTELRDGKNSLFTGDAKAGAKKQIATLSGYSPYGWFSDAYTLVSKSSSQLYIMPVGGPASGQLPLKITDYYKPAQNYPGYGYGYGGL
;
A
#
# COMPACT_ATOMS: atom_id res chain seq x y z
N PHE A 1 6.43 -5.09 -13.93
CA PHE A 1 6.59 -4.39 -12.64
C PHE A 1 5.20 -4.11 -12.10
N THR A 2 5.07 -3.91 -10.79
CA THR A 2 3.82 -3.60 -10.11
C THR A 2 3.96 -2.28 -9.38
N LEU A 3 2.98 -1.41 -9.51
CA LEU A 3 3.00 -0.10 -8.86
C LEU A 3 2.74 -0.26 -7.36
N VAL A 4 3.49 0.48 -6.54
CA VAL A 4 3.22 0.58 -5.10
C VAL A 4 2.55 1.91 -4.81
N GLY A 5 3.11 3.02 -5.29
CA GLY A 5 2.53 4.34 -5.12
C GLY A 5 3.56 5.46 -5.23
N TRP A 6 3.16 6.66 -4.85
CA TRP A 6 4.05 7.81 -4.77
C TRP A 6 4.32 8.16 -3.30
N TYR A 7 5.38 8.91 -3.05
CA TYR A 7 5.60 9.66 -1.82
C TYR A 7 6.40 10.90 -2.21
N GLU A 8 5.79 12.07 -2.07
CA GLU A 8 6.37 13.32 -2.59
C GLU A 8 6.78 13.16 -4.07
N HIS A 9 8.08 13.29 -4.37
CA HIS A 9 8.64 13.14 -5.72
C HIS A 9 9.12 11.72 -6.05
N ALA A 10 8.97 10.76 -5.13
CA ALA A 10 9.43 9.39 -5.32
C ALA A 10 8.30 8.45 -5.76
N PHE A 11 8.41 7.88 -6.95
CA PHE A 11 7.53 6.82 -7.43
C PHE A 11 8.07 5.45 -7.06
N VAL A 12 7.36 4.69 -6.23
CA VAL A 12 7.75 3.37 -5.74
C VAL A 12 7.07 2.26 -6.54
N TYR A 13 7.84 1.25 -6.92
CA TYR A 13 7.36 0.09 -7.67
C TYR A 13 8.18 -1.16 -7.35
N SER A 14 7.55 -2.32 -7.47
CA SER A 14 8.22 -3.62 -7.38
C SER A 14 8.43 -4.25 -8.76
N LEU A 15 9.51 -4.98 -8.94
CA LEU A 15 9.88 -5.62 -10.19
C LEU A 15 10.22 -7.08 -9.95
N VAL A 16 9.64 -7.95 -10.79
CA VAL A 16 10.06 -9.35 -10.93
C VAL A 16 10.84 -9.50 -12.24
N ARG A 17 12.10 -9.96 -12.15
CA ARG A 17 12.95 -10.28 -13.30
C ARG A 17 12.65 -11.71 -13.75
N ASN A 18 11.88 -11.84 -14.82
CA ASN A 18 11.46 -13.15 -15.32
C ASN A 18 12.60 -13.96 -15.96
N SER A 19 13.68 -13.30 -16.37
CA SER A 19 14.91 -13.95 -16.84
C SER A 19 15.79 -14.52 -15.72
N SER A 20 15.52 -14.17 -14.45
CA SER A 20 16.24 -14.70 -13.29
C SER A 20 15.49 -15.89 -12.69
N SER A 21 16.23 -16.90 -12.28
CA SER A 21 15.69 -18.09 -11.61
C SER A 21 15.36 -17.81 -10.14
N GLN A 22 14.55 -18.66 -9.49
CA GLN A 22 14.12 -18.44 -8.10
C GLN A 22 15.27 -18.49 -7.10
N TRP A 23 16.28 -19.34 -7.36
CA TRP A 23 17.51 -19.45 -6.56
C TRP A 23 18.51 -18.33 -6.80
N GLN A 24 18.15 -17.29 -7.57
CA GLN A 24 18.99 -16.13 -7.81
C GLN A 24 18.46 -14.92 -7.02
N ALA A 25 19.35 -14.28 -6.27
CA ALA A 25 19.07 -13.00 -5.64
C ALA A 25 18.72 -11.94 -6.69
N SER A 26 18.05 -10.87 -6.26
CA SER A 26 17.56 -9.79 -7.13
C SER A 26 16.56 -10.21 -8.20
N LYS A 27 15.97 -11.42 -8.12
CA LYS A 27 14.80 -11.76 -8.93
C LYS A 27 13.64 -10.81 -8.62
N GLN A 28 13.42 -10.51 -7.35
CA GLN A 28 12.50 -9.46 -6.93
C GLN A 28 13.28 -8.26 -6.41
N VAL A 29 12.86 -7.08 -6.83
CA VAL A 29 13.51 -5.81 -6.47
C VAL A 29 12.43 -4.79 -6.17
N LEU A 30 12.59 -4.07 -5.07
CA LEU A 30 11.81 -2.88 -4.75
C LEU A 30 12.63 -1.65 -5.15
N LYS A 31 12.04 -0.76 -5.93
CA LYS A 31 12.71 0.42 -6.48
C LYS A 31 11.89 1.68 -6.23
N SER A 32 12.57 2.82 -6.34
CA SER A 32 11.90 4.10 -6.56
C SER A 32 12.52 4.86 -7.74
N TYR A 33 11.74 5.78 -8.30
CA TYR A 33 12.22 6.83 -9.19
C TYR A 33 11.95 8.18 -8.53
N ASP A 34 13.01 8.91 -8.22
CA ASP A 34 12.95 10.30 -7.77
C ASP A 34 12.78 11.20 -9.00
N ALA A 35 11.60 11.79 -9.14
CA ALA A 35 11.24 12.64 -10.27
C ALA A 35 11.90 14.03 -10.21
N GLU A 36 12.28 14.51 -9.04
CA GLU A 36 12.95 15.81 -8.87
C GLU A 36 14.40 15.72 -9.35
N HIS A 37 15.11 14.68 -8.92
CA HIS A 37 16.52 14.45 -9.29
C HIS A 37 16.70 13.55 -10.52
N GLN A 38 15.60 13.04 -11.09
CA GLN A 38 15.60 12.08 -12.20
C GLN A 38 16.43 10.83 -11.90
N GLN A 39 16.38 10.35 -10.65
CA GLN A 39 17.26 9.31 -10.14
C GLN A 39 16.49 8.00 -9.88
N LEU A 40 17.04 6.88 -10.35
CA LEU A 40 16.56 5.55 -10.00
C LEU A 40 17.26 5.01 -8.77
N ASN A 41 16.50 4.62 -7.75
CA ASN A 41 17.01 4.00 -6.53
C ASN A 41 16.57 2.54 -6.44
N GLN A 42 17.47 1.69 -5.96
CA GLN A 42 17.12 0.34 -5.52
C GLN A 42 16.94 0.36 -4.00
N LEU A 43 15.72 0.10 -3.53
CA LEU A 43 15.37 0.16 -2.10
C LEU A 43 15.67 -1.16 -1.40
N ASP A 44 15.30 -2.27 -2.03
CA ASP A 44 15.63 -3.62 -1.56
C ASP A 44 15.64 -4.62 -2.71
N GLN A 45 16.21 -5.80 -2.44
CA GLN A 45 16.21 -6.94 -3.36
C GLN A 45 16.09 -8.24 -2.57
N ASN A 46 15.42 -9.24 -3.15
CA ASN A 46 15.28 -10.51 -2.47
C ASN A 46 16.63 -11.23 -2.33
N LEU A 47 16.72 -12.01 -1.26
CA LEU A 47 17.80 -12.96 -1.02
C LEU A 47 17.42 -14.32 -1.59
N ALA A 48 18.41 -15.09 -2.01
CA ALA A 48 18.24 -16.48 -2.41
C ALA A 48 19.55 -17.25 -2.25
N GLU A 49 19.45 -18.56 -2.10
CA GLU A 49 20.57 -19.49 -1.97
C GLU A 49 20.23 -20.85 -2.60
N GLY A 50 21.26 -21.61 -2.97
CA GLY A 50 21.13 -22.92 -3.60
C GLY A 50 21.19 -22.87 -5.12
N ASP A 51 20.58 -23.86 -5.76
CA ASP A 51 20.64 -24.08 -7.21
C ASP A 51 19.30 -24.54 -7.80
N ALA A 52 19.28 -25.00 -9.05
CA ALA A 52 18.07 -25.41 -9.75
C ALA A 52 17.32 -26.59 -9.10
N SER A 53 18.02 -27.44 -8.35
CA SER A 53 17.47 -28.66 -7.75
C SER A 53 17.02 -28.45 -6.31
N LYS A 54 17.69 -27.57 -5.56
CA LYS A 54 17.46 -27.35 -4.13
C LYS A 54 17.82 -25.91 -3.77
N TYR A 55 16.83 -25.13 -3.32
CA TYR A 55 17.03 -23.70 -3.05
C TYR A 55 16.07 -23.12 -2.03
N ALA A 56 16.48 -22.02 -1.42
CA ALA A 56 15.64 -21.17 -0.59
C ALA A 56 15.67 -19.74 -1.15
N TYR A 57 14.54 -19.03 -1.09
CA TYR A 57 14.44 -17.67 -1.59
C TYR A 57 13.46 -16.84 -0.78
N GLN A 58 13.73 -15.55 -0.70
CA GLN A 58 12.85 -14.57 -0.09
C GLN A 58 11.90 -14.00 -1.16
N ASN A 59 10.66 -13.73 -0.75
CA ASN A 59 9.63 -13.08 -1.53
C ASN A 59 9.15 -11.82 -0.79
N PHE A 60 8.81 -10.78 -1.53
CA PHE A 60 8.31 -9.51 -1.02
C PHE A 60 6.83 -9.33 -1.35
N SER A 61 6.03 -8.90 -0.37
CA SER A 61 4.58 -8.75 -0.51
C SER A 61 4.01 -7.66 0.41
N ASN A 62 2.71 -7.38 0.33
CA ASN A 62 1.99 -6.47 1.25
C ASN A 62 2.58 -5.05 1.34
N TYR A 63 2.82 -4.41 0.19
CA TYR A 63 3.45 -3.09 0.13
C TYR A 63 2.47 -1.96 0.49
N TYR A 64 2.90 -1.05 1.35
CA TYR A 64 2.20 0.20 1.70
C TYR A 64 3.21 1.35 1.87
N ILE A 65 2.77 2.57 1.58
CA ILE A 65 3.56 3.79 1.82
C ILE A 65 2.94 4.53 3.00
N LEU A 66 3.66 4.55 4.13
CA LEU A 66 3.21 5.15 5.38
C LEU A 66 4.31 6.08 5.90
N ASN A 67 3.97 7.34 6.14
CA ASN A 67 4.81 8.35 6.80
C ASN A 67 6.29 8.31 6.36
N GLY A 68 6.54 8.48 5.05
CA GLY A 68 7.90 8.50 4.49
C GLY A 68 8.62 7.16 4.47
N SER A 69 7.91 6.06 4.65
CA SER A 69 8.44 4.70 4.58
C SER A 69 7.62 3.81 3.66
N VAL A 70 8.29 2.97 2.89
CA VAL A 70 7.69 1.84 2.19
C VAL A 70 7.74 0.64 3.14
N VAL A 71 6.58 0.23 3.64
CA VAL A 71 6.39 -0.91 4.54
C VAL A 71 5.93 -2.12 3.72
N TYR A 72 6.51 -3.28 3.98
CA TYR A 72 6.19 -4.53 3.27
C TYR A 72 6.57 -5.73 4.12
N SER A 73 6.07 -6.90 3.75
CA SER A 73 6.51 -8.15 4.35
C SER A 73 7.49 -8.90 3.48
N THR A 74 8.39 -9.65 4.12
CA THR A 74 9.27 -10.60 3.46
C THR A 74 8.99 -12.00 3.97
N GLN A 75 8.90 -12.99 3.09
CA GLN A 75 8.75 -14.39 3.47
C GLN A 75 9.74 -15.29 2.75
N TRP A 76 10.29 -16.27 3.46
CA TRP A 76 11.17 -17.28 2.88
C TRP A 76 10.40 -18.52 2.43
N PHE A 77 10.80 -19.04 1.28
CA PHE A 77 10.27 -20.25 0.69
C PHE A 77 11.41 -21.20 0.37
N THR A 78 11.14 -22.50 0.39
CA THR A 78 12.12 -23.56 0.13
C THR A 78 11.61 -24.53 -0.91
N PHE A 79 12.52 -25.07 -1.73
CA PHE A 79 12.24 -26.09 -2.73
C PHE A 79 13.29 -27.21 -2.65
N GLY A 80 12.90 -28.43 -3.07
CA GLY A 80 13.84 -29.57 -3.17
C GLY A 80 14.44 -30.01 -1.84
N GLY A 81 13.71 -29.80 -0.72
CA GLY A 81 14.19 -30.12 0.63
C GLY A 81 15.28 -29.16 1.14
N ALA A 82 15.37 -27.94 0.61
CA ALA A 82 16.17 -26.87 1.21
C ALA A 82 15.66 -26.51 2.61
N SER A 83 16.56 -26.00 3.45
CA SER A 83 16.23 -25.58 4.82
C SER A 83 16.08 -24.05 4.91
N ALA A 84 15.07 -23.62 5.66
CA ALA A 84 14.90 -22.23 6.08
C ALA A 84 15.38 -21.99 7.52
N ASP A 85 16.15 -22.92 8.10
CA ASP A 85 16.61 -22.80 9.49
C ASP A 85 17.47 -21.55 9.66
N GLY A 86 17.23 -20.84 10.77
CA GLY A 86 17.87 -19.56 11.06
C GLY A 86 17.40 -18.38 10.21
N LYS A 87 16.43 -18.58 9.30
CA LYS A 87 15.83 -17.51 8.50
C LYS A 87 14.55 -17.00 9.15
N ASN A 88 14.28 -15.71 8.92
CA ASN A 88 13.11 -15.04 9.45
C ASN A 88 12.28 -14.41 8.33
N ASP A 89 10.97 -14.54 8.46
CA ASP A 89 9.99 -13.71 7.79
C ASP A 89 9.88 -12.39 8.55
N THR A 90 9.55 -11.29 7.88
CA THR A 90 9.62 -9.96 8.50
C THR A 90 8.50 -9.03 8.09
N ILE A 91 8.17 -8.08 8.97
CA ILE A 91 7.60 -6.79 8.61
C ILE A 91 8.78 -5.82 8.54
N ARG A 92 9.03 -5.28 7.35
CA ARG A 92 10.19 -4.46 7.01
C ARG A 92 9.73 -3.10 6.51
N ALA A 93 10.53 -2.07 6.74
CA ALA A 93 10.35 -0.80 6.04
C ALA A 93 11.69 -0.21 5.55
N VAL A 94 11.61 0.66 4.56
CA VAL A 94 12.72 1.41 3.98
C VAL A 94 12.22 2.77 3.52
N SER A 95 13.05 3.82 3.57
CA SER A 95 12.65 5.11 2.99
C SER A 95 12.51 5.00 1.46
N PRO A 96 11.68 5.83 0.82
CA PRO A 96 11.63 5.92 -0.64
C PRO A 96 12.96 6.28 -1.31
N GLY A 97 13.94 6.81 -0.58
CA GLY A 97 15.30 7.04 -1.07
C GLY A 97 16.26 5.85 -0.90
N GLY A 98 15.85 4.80 -0.16
CA GLY A 98 16.65 3.58 0.06
C GLY A 98 17.43 3.56 1.38
N GLN A 99 17.26 4.57 2.23
CA GLN A 99 17.91 4.67 3.54
C GLN A 99 17.07 4.01 4.64
N ASN A 100 17.69 3.79 5.80
CA ASN A 100 17.03 3.34 7.03
C ASN A 100 16.23 2.04 6.88
N LYS A 101 16.65 1.15 5.97
CA LYS A 101 16.04 -0.18 5.83
C LYS A 101 16.15 -0.96 7.14
N LYS A 102 15.02 -1.43 7.66
CA LYS A 102 14.97 -2.10 8.97
C LYS A 102 13.85 -3.14 9.02
N ASP A 103 14.15 -4.25 9.70
CA ASP A 103 13.14 -5.21 10.15
C ASP A 103 12.53 -4.72 11.47
N TYR A 104 11.24 -4.39 11.45
CA TYR A 104 10.52 -3.91 12.64
C TYR A 104 9.94 -5.07 13.46
N ARG A 105 9.70 -6.20 12.81
CA ARG A 105 9.31 -7.45 13.45
C ARG A 105 9.83 -8.63 12.63
N SER A 106 10.31 -9.65 13.32
CA SER A 106 10.76 -10.90 12.72
C SER A 106 9.95 -12.07 13.27
N PHE A 107 9.73 -13.06 12.43
CA PHE A 107 9.04 -14.31 12.73
C PHE A 107 9.88 -15.46 12.20
N LEU A 108 9.97 -16.56 12.94
CA LEU A 108 10.68 -17.74 12.45
C LEU A 108 9.99 -18.23 11.18
N THR A 109 10.74 -18.38 10.09
CA THR A 109 10.16 -18.89 8.83
C THR A 109 9.57 -20.28 9.02
N THR A 110 10.19 -21.12 9.86
CA THR A 110 9.73 -22.50 10.12
C THR A 110 8.36 -22.60 10.78
N SER A 111 7.91 -21.56 11.49
CA SER A 111 6.57 -21.50 12.09
C SER A 111 5.59 -20.64 11.28
N THR A 112 6.07 -19.83 10.33
CA THR A 112 5.22 -18.87 9.62
C THR A 112 4.62 -19.51 8.37
N GLY A 113 3.29 -19.55 8.28
CA GLY A 113 2.58 -20.04 7.09
C GLY A 113 2.46 -18.98 6.01
N TYR A 114 1.82 -17.86 6.35
CA TYR A 114 1.65 -16.73 5.44
C TYR A 114 1.55 -15.41 6.21
N ILE A 115 1.84 -14.31 5.51
CA ILE A 115 1.61 -12.95 5.99
C ILE A 115 0.64 -12.25 5.04
N GLN A 116 -0.44 -11.72 5.61
CA GLN A 116 -1.41 -10.87 4.92
C GLN A 116 -1.47 -9.50 5.60
N ALA A 117 -1.97 -8.49 4.89
CA ALA A 117 -2.06 -7.15 5.42
C ALA A 117 -3.33 -6.40 4.98
N ALA A 118 -3.75 -5.44 5.79
CA ALA A 118 -4.89 -4.57 5.52
C ALA A 118 -4.61 -3.14 6.00
N LEU A 119 -4.76 -2.15 5.11
CA LEU A 119 -4.69 -0.72 5.46
C LEU A 119 -6.02 -0.31 6.11
N TYR A 120 -6.04 -0.22 7.44
CA TYR A 120 -7.28 0.05 8.18
C TYR A 120 -7.53 1.54 8.44
N GLU A 121 -6.47 2.34 8.34
CA GLU A 121 -6.48 3.80 8.37
C GLU A 121 -5.31 4.33 7.53
N PRO A 122 -5.25 5.63 7.19
CA PRO A 122 -4.32 6.09 6.16
C PRO A 122 -2.83 5.94 6.49
N GLN A 123 -2.47 5.88 7.78
CA GLN A 123 -1.08 5.78 8.24
C GLN A 123 -0.82 4.53 9.10
N ALA A 124 -1.73 3.55 9.07
CA ALA A 124 -1.53 2.31 9.79
C ALA A 124 -2.08 1.08 9.07
N VAL A 125 -1.34 -0.02 9.21
CA VAL A 125 -1.60 -1.29 8.54
C VAL A 125 -1.66 -2.39 9.58
N TYR A 126 -2.68 -3.24 9.49
CA TYR A 126 -2.68 -4.52 10.17
C TYR A 126 -1.90 -5.54 9.35
N PHE A 127 -1.14 -6.38 10.05
CA PHE A 127 -0.53 -7.60 9.51
C PHE A 127 -1.10 -8.80 10.24
N GLY A 128 -1.70 -9.73 9.50
CA GLY A 128 -2.08 -11.06 9.98
C GLY A 128 -0.96 -12.04 9.65
N VAL A 129 -0.39 -12.68 10.67
CA VAL A 129 0.70 -13.65 10.52
C VAL A 129 0.23 -15.02 11.01
N TYR A 130 0.15 -15.97 10.08
CA TYR A 130 -0.33 -17.31 10.41
C TYR A 130 0.80 -18.14 10.99
N ASP A 131 0.59 -18.64 12.19
CA ASP A 131 1.52 -19.53 12.89
C ASP A 131 1.07 -20.98 12.66
N ASN A 132 1.84 -21.73 11.87
CA ASN A 132 1.61 -23.14 11.57
C ASN A 132 1.75 -24.04 12.80
N THR A 133 2.62 -23.67 13.75
CA THR A 133 2.86 -24.47 14.96
C THR A 133 1.69 -24.35 15.93
N ALA A 134 1.19 -23.13 16.13
CA ALA A 134 0.04 -22.87 16.97
C ALA A 134 -1.31 -22.98 16.24
N ASN A 135 -1.30 -23.18 14.93
CA ASN A 135 -2.46 -23.25 14.04
C ASN A 135 -3.43 -22.07 14.26
N LYS A 136 -2.90 -20.84 14.29
CA LYS A 136 -3.66 -19.62 14.57
C LYS A 136 -3.10 -18.41 13.83
N LEU A 137 -3.98 -17.46 13.51
CA LEU A 137 -3.57 -16.16 13.02
C LEU A 137 -3.30 -15.21 14.20
N ASN A 138 -2.15 -14.54 14.18
CA ASN A 138 -1.81 -13.49 15.14
C ASN A 138 -1.77 -12.16 14.41
N TYR A 139 -2.33 -11.11 15.02
CA TYR A 139 -2.38 -9.79 14.41
C TYR A 139 -1.39 -8.82 15.02
N TYR A 140 -0.84 -7.99 14.15
CA TYR A 140 0.08 -6.91 14.48
C TYR A 140 -0.41 -5.64 13.81
N GLN A 141 -0.12 -4.49 14.39
CA GLN A 141 -0.30 -3.20 13.74
C GLN A 141 1.06 -2.56 13.51
N PHE A 142 1.25 -1.98 12.33
CA PHE A 142 2.32 -1.05 12.04
C PHE A 142 1.74 0.37 12.00
N GLU A 143 2.21 1.23 12.89
CA GLU A 143 1.85 2.65 12.95
C GLU A 143 3.03 3.41 13.57
N ASP A 144 3.26 4.66 13.16
CA ASP A 144 4.27 5.55 13.75
C ASP A 144 5.67 4.89 13.85
N GLN A 145 6.05 4.16 12.78
CA GLN A 145 7.31 3.42 12.69
C GLN A 145 7.52 2.40 13.82
N ALA A 146 6.46 1.78 14.30
CA ALA A 146 6.52 0.72 15.30
C ALA A 146 5.56 -0.43 14.95
N VAL A 147 5.98 -1.65 15.30
CA VAL A 147 5.10 -2.83 15.24
C VAL A 147 4.66 -3.20 16.65
N LYS A 148 3.36 -3.30 16.87
CA LYS A 148 2.75 -3.75 18.13
C LYS A 148 1.83 -4.94 17.86
N VAL A 149 1.61 -5.79 18.86
CA VAL A 149 0.54 -6.80 18.80
C VAL A 149 -0.79 -6.06 18.77
N ALA A 150 -1.69 -6.47 17.87
CA ALA A 150 -3.02 -5.90 17.75
C ALA A 150 -4.04 -6.85 18.39
N SER A 151 -4.94 -6.30 19.21
CA SER A 151 -6.05 -7.04 19.82
C SER A 151 -7.29 -6.94 18.94
N VAL A 152 -7.20 -7.54 17.74
CA VAL A 152 -8.29 -7.62 16.76
C VAL A 152 -8.57 -9.07 16.40
N ASP A 153 -9.76 -9.34 15.85
CA ASP A 153 -10.14 -10.64 15.31
C ASP A 153 -10.16 -10.67 13.78
N GLN A 154 -10.41 -11.84 13.21
CA GLN A 154 -10.48 -12.03 11.75
C GLN A 154 -11.54 -11.14 11.11
N SER A 155 -12.69 -10.97 11.77
CA SER A 155 -13.80 -10.16 11.23
C SER A 155 -13.43 -8.68 11.12
N THR A 156 -12.65 -8.18 12.09
CA THR A 156 -12.12 -6.83 12.09
C THR A 156 -11.08 -6.71 11.00
N PHE A 157 -10.14 -7.65 10.90
CA PHE A 157 -9.08 -7.64 9.89
C PHE A 157 -9.61 -7.70 8.45
N ASP A 158 -10.63 -8.54 8.20
CA ASP A 158 -11.24 -8.73 6.88
C ASP A 158 -12.28 -7.65 6.52
N ASN A 159 -12.47 -6.66 7.40
CA ASN A 159 -13.44 -5.62 7.16
C ASN A 159 -13.11 -4.85 5.86
N GLY A 160 -14.16 -4.43 5.16
CA GLY A 160 -14.02 -3.60 3.96
C GLY A 160 -13.60 -2.19 4.32
N TYR A 161 -12.30 -1.91 4.34
CA TYR A 161 -11.78 -0.57 4.60
C TYR A 161 -11.87 0.34 3.37
N PRO A 162 -12.16 1.64 3.54
CA PRO A 162 -12.07 2.60 2.46
C PRO A 162 -10.66 2.64 1.86
N THR A 163 -10.59 2.96 0.58
CA THR A 163 -9.34 3.43 -0.01
C THR A 163 -9.09 4.86 0.46
N PHE A 164 -7.99 5.06 1.18
CA PHE A 164 -7.52 6.37 1.63
C PHE A 164 -6.51 6.93 0.63
N LEU A 165 -6.76 8.14 0.14
CA LEU A 165 -5.86 8.87 -0.76
C LEU A 165 -5.24 10.04 0.00
N ILE A 166 -3.93 10.01 0.22
CA ILE A 166 -3.22 11.09 0.92
C ILE A 166 -2.83 12.20 -0.06
N SER A 167 -3.07 13.45 0.35
CA SER A 167 -2.67 14.67 -0.39
C SER A 167 -1.15 14.74 -0.62
N LEU A 168 -0.73 15.58 -1.57
CA LEU A 168 0.69 15.74 -1.92
C LEU A 168 1.54 16.19 -0.74
N SER A 169 1.01 17.07 0.12
CA SER A 169 1.72 17.52 1.32
C SER A 169 1.70 16.52 2.48
N GLY A 170 0.95 15.42 2.36
CA GLY A 170 0.75 14.47 3.44
C GLY A 170 -0.24 14.92 4.53
N LYS A 171 -0.82 16.13 4.43
CA LYS A 171 -1.60 16.72 5.53
C LYS A 171 -3.07 16.34 5.54
N LEU A 172 -3.60 15.96 4.37
CA LEU A 172 -5.01 15.65 4.19
C LEU A 172 -5.21 14.25 3.62
N THR A 173 -6.34 13.65 3.97
CA THR A 173 -6.82 12.37 3.43
C THR A 173 -8.13 12.57 2.70
N PHE A 174 -8.32 11.87 1.57
CA PHE A 174 -9.54 11.84 0.78
C PHE A 174 -10.03 10.40 0.60
N TRP A 175 -11.29 10.13 0.93
CA TRP A 175 -11.89 8.80 0.83
C TRP A 175 -13.40 8.87 0.57
N THR A 176 -14.00 7.71 0.40
CA THR A 176 -15.45 7.55 0.24
C THR A 176 -16.01 6.52 1.19
N GLU A 177 -17.26 6.72 1.60
CA GLU A 177 -18.07 5.73 2.29
C GLU A 177 -19.40 5.59 1.56
N LEU A 178 -19.88 4.35 1.42
CA LEU A 178 -21.20 4.09 0.87
C LEU A 178 -22.24 4.39 1.95
N ARG A 179 -23.15 5.33 1.69
CA ARG A 179 -24.26 5.70 2.58
C ARG A 179 -25.55 5.77 1.76
N ASP A 180 -26.56 5.04 2.18
CA ASP A 180 -27.88 5.00 1.51
C ASP A 180 -27.79 4.74 0.00
N GLY A 181 -26.89 3.83 -0.40
CA GLY A 181 -26.65 3.48 -1.81
C GLY A 181 -25.90 4.54 -2.63
N LYS A 182 -25.40 5.62 -2.00
CA LYS A 182 -24.63 6.70 -2.64
C LYS A 182 -23.25 6.83 -2.02
N ASN A 183 -22.28 7.23 -2.84
CA ASN A 183 -20.95 7.56 -2.33
C ASN A 183 -20.99 8.94 -1.64
N SER A 184 -20.63 8.94 -0.36
CA SER A 184 -20.35 10.15 0.41
C SER A 184 -18.84 10.33 0.45
N LEU A 185 -18.40 11.51 0.01
CA LEU A 185 -17.01 11.88 -0.14
C LEU A 185 -16.54 12.65 1.09
N PHE A 186 -15.38 12.28 1.62
CA PHE A 186 -14.85 12.83 2.87
C PHE A 186 -13.42 13.32 2.71
N THR A 187 -13.14 14.45 3.34
CA THR A 187 -11.76 14.87 3.64
C THR A 187 -11.53 14.90 5.14
N GLY A 188 -10.27 14.78 5.54
CA GLY A 188 -9.84 14.80 6.93
C GLY A 188 -8.34 15.07 7.01
N ASP A 189 -7.79 15.04 8.21
CA ASP A 189 -6.34 15.14 8.42
C ASP A 189 -5.59 13.90 7.90
N ALA A 190 -4.27 13.85 8.11
CA ALA A 190 -3.40 12.77 7.66
C ALA A 190 -3.76 11.37 8.20
N LYS A 191 -4.52 11.30 9.32
CA LYS A 191 -5.01 10.04 9.92
C LYS A 191 -6.51 9.86 9.71
N ALA A 192 -7.12 10.59 8.76
CA ALA A 192 -8.57 10.66 8.53
C ALA A 192 -9.40 11.16 9.74
N GLY A 193 -8.75 11.83 10.70
CA GLY A 193 -9.39 12.61 11.75
C GLY A 193 -9.99 13.91 11.22
N ALA A 194 -10.61 14.69 12.11
CA ALA A 194 -11.31 15.94 11.76
C ALA A 194 -12.24 15.81 10.53
N LYS A 195 -12.88 14.64 10.42
CA LYS A 195 -13.65 14.20 9.26
C LYS A 195 -14.70 15.22 8.83
N LYS A 196 -14.66 15.61 7.56
CA LYS A 196 -15.63 16.50 6.91
C LYS A 196 -16.24 15.81 5.69
N GLN A 197 -17.56 15.70 5.66
CA GLN A 197 -18.28 15.33 4.45
C GLN A 197 -18.27 16.51 3.49
N ILE A 198 -17.76 16.31 2.29
CA ILE A 198 -17.59 17.39 1.30
C ILE A 198 -18.59 17.29 0.14
N ALA A 199 -19.12 16.09 -0.12
CA ALA A 199 -20.20 15.89 -1.07
C ALA A 199 -20.90 14.54 -0.87
N THR A 200 -22.13 14.43 -1.36
CA THR A 200 -22.81 13.14 -1.57
C THR A 200 -23.25 13.10 -3.02
N LEU A 201 -22.50 12.38 -3.86
CA LEU A 201 -22.65 12.43 -5.31
C LEU A 201 -22.79 11.02 -5.87
N SER A 202 -23.92 10.76 -6.53
CA SER A 202 -24.16 9.46 -7.15
C SER A 202 -23.21 9.22 -8.33
N GLY A 203 -22.60 8.03 -8.35
CA GLY A 203 -21.69 7.61 -9.43
C GLY A 203 -20.30 8.24 -9.39
N TYR A 204 -19.98 9.05 -8.37
CA TYR A 204 -18.64 9.60 -8.17
C TYR A 204 -17.83 8.77 -7.17
N SER A 205 -16.54 8.60 -7.43
CA SER A 205 -15.58 7.99 -6.53
C SER A 205 -14.29 8.82 -6.43
N PRO A 206 -13.55 8.72 -5.30
CA PRO A 206 -12.24 9.32 -5.19
C PRO A 206 -11.31 8.84 -6.31
N TYR A 207 -10.61 9.77 -6.96
CA TYR A 207 -9.59 9.44 -7.95
C TYR A 207 -8.19 9.83 -7.48
N GLY A 208 -8.05 10.99 -6.84
CA GLY A 208 -6.75 11.47 -6.37
C GLY A 208 -6.79 12.92 -5.91
N TRP A 209 -5.60 13.51 -5.82
CA TRP A 209 -5.39 14.92 -5.52
C TRP A 209 -4.79 15.63 -6.72
N PHE A 210 -5.21 16.86 -6.97
CA PHE A 210 -4.52 17.77 -7.90
C PHE A 210 -3.59 18.70 -7.12
N SER A 211 -4.06 19.19 -5.97
CA SER A 211 -3.27 19.95 -5.00
C SER A 211 -3.98 19.92 -3.65
N ASP A 212 -3.39 20.49 -2.61
CA ASP A 212 -4.05 20.65 -1.31
C ASP A 212 -5.31 21.53 -1.35
N ALA A 213 -5.59 22.20 -2.47
CA ALA A 213 -6.81 22.97 -2.69
C ALA A 213 -7.87 22.20 -3.50
N TYR A 214 -7.48 21.17 -4.26
CA TYR A 214 -8.37 20.47 -5.19
C TYR A 214 -8.19 18.95 -5.20
N THR A 215 -9.30 18.24 -5.10
CA THR A 215 -9.39 16.78 -5.28
C THR A 215 -9.86 16.42 -6.68
N LEU A 216 -9.46 15.24 -7.14
CA LEU A 216 -9.92 14.62 -8.38
C LEU A 216 -10.92 13.52 -8.06
N VAL A 217 -12.03 13.49 -8.80
CA VAL A 217 -13.05 12.44 -8.70
C VAL A 217 -13.34 11.82 -10.05
N SER A 218 -13.56 10.52 -10.04
CA SER A 218 -14.01 9.78 -11.21
C SER A 218 -15.52 9.67 -11.18
N LYS A 219 -16.17 9.83 -12.33
CA LYS A 219 -17.59 9.46 -12.50
C LYS A 219 -17.69 8.27 -13.44
N SER A 220 -18.44 7.25 -13.02
CA SER A 220 -18.68 6.03 -13.81
C SER A 220 -17.40 5.33 -14.29
N SER A 221 -16.27 5.55 -13.61
CA SER A 221 -14.95 4.99 -13.96
C SER A 221 -14.42 5.36 -15.35
N SER A 222 -14.93 6.44 -15.98
CA SER A 222 -14.53 6.84 -17.34
C SER A 222 -14.46 8.35 -17.56
N GLN A 223 -14.71 9.14 -16.53
CA GLN A 223 -14.75 10.59 -16.62
C GLN A 223 -14.05 11.21 -15.42
N LEU A 224 -13.13 12.13 -15.67
CA LEU A 224 -12.35 12.80 -14.63
C LEU A 224 -12.91 14.19 -14.38
N TYR A 225 -13.09 14.52 -13.11
CA TYR A 225 -13.56 15.82 -12.65
C TYR A 225 -12.65 16.35 -11.54
N ILE A 226 -12.70 17.66 -11.32
CA ILE A 226 -12.02 18.36 -10.24
C ILE A 226 -13.04 19.06 -9.33
N MET A 227 -12.79 19.05 -8.03
CA MET A 227 -13.59 19.78 -7.04
C MET A 227 -12.70 20.37 -5.95
N PRO A 228 -13.09 21.51 -5.34
CA PRO A 228 -12.40 22.05 -4.17
C PRO A 228 -12.40 21.03 -3.03
N VAL A 229 -11.33 21.03 -2.23
CA VAL A 229 -11.19 20.15 -1.05
C VAL A 229 -12.29 20.36 -0.01
N GLY A 230 -12.90 21.54 0.01
CA GLY A 230 -14.06 21.85 0.86
C GLY A 230 -15.40 21.32 0.34
N GLY A 231 -15.41 20.73 -0.86
CA GLY A 231 -16.62 20.39 -1.62
C GLY A 231 -16.99 21.46 -2.64
N PRO A 232 -17.87 21.13 -3.63
CA PRO A 232 -18.45 22.13 -4.51
C PRO A 232 -19.35 23.09 -3.73
N ALA A 233 -19.54 24.31 -4.23
CA ALA A 233 -20.52 25.24 -3.65
C ALA A 233 -21.95 24.65 -3.77
N SER A 234 -22.86 25.12 -2.91
CA SER A 234 -24.25 24.63 -2.90
C SER A 234 -24.87 24.70 -4.30
N GLY A 235 -25.44 23.58 -4.76
CA GLY A 235 -26.05 23.44 -6.08
C GLY A 235 -25.06 23.27 -7.26
N GLN A 236 -23.75 23.30 -7.01
CA GLN A 236 -22.75 23.06 -8.05
C GLN A 236 -22.29 21.60 -8.10
N LEU A 237 -21.92 21.15 -9.28
CA LEU A 237 -21.28 19.86 -9.52
C LEU A 237 -19.76 20.04 -9.66
N PRO A 238 -18.95 18.99 -9.44
CA PRO A 238 -17.55 18.97 -9.86
C PRO A 238 -17.39 19.38 -11.33
N LEU A 239 -16.29 20.07 -11.65
CA LEU A 239 -15.98 20.50 -13.01
C LEU A 239 -15.35 19.35 -13.79
N LYS A 240 -15.91 19.02 -14.97
CA LYS A 240 -15.35 17.99 -15.85
C LYS A 240 -14.01 18.44 -16.42
N ILE A 241 -13.00 17.58 -16.35
CA ILE A 241 -11.69 17.77 -16.99
C ILE A 241 -11.68 17.04 -18.33
N THR A 242 -11.91 15.73 -18.33
CA THR A 242 -11.79 14.89 -19.53
C THR A 242 -12.59 13.60 -19.37
N ASP A 243 -12.86 12.93 -20.48
CA ASP A 243 -13.15 11.49 -20.49
C ASP A 243 -11.83 10.72 -20.57
N TYR A 244 -11.79 9.49 -20.05
CA TYR A 244 -10.63 8.62 -20.10
C TYR A 244 -11.02 7.14 -20.12
N TYR A 245 -10.13 6.31 -20.64
CA TYR A 245 -10.25 4.87 -20.53
C TYR A 245 -9.55 4.38 -19.26
N LYS A 246 -10.30 3.70 -18.39
CA LYS A 246 -9.74 2.96 -17.27
C LYS A 246 -9.66 1.47 -17.63
N PRO A 247 -8.46 0.86 -17.76
CA PRO A 247 -8.37 -0.59 -17.81
C PRO A 247 -8.93 -1.18 -16.51
N ALA A 248 -9.52 -2.37 -16.56
CA ALA A 248 -10.15 -3.02 -15.41
C ALA A 248 -9.12 -3.52 -14.36
N GLN A 249 -8.33 -2.60 -13.80
CA GLN A 249 -7.42 -2.85 -12.69
C GLN A 249 -7.92 -2.09 -11.46
N ASN A 250 -7.96 -2.78 -10.33
CA ASN A 250 -8.28 -2.22 -9.02
C ASN A 250 -7.01 -2.26 -8.17
N TYR A 251 -6.65 -1.13 -7.57
CA TYR A 251 -5.50 -1.03 -6.69
C TYR A 251 -5.97 -0.87 -5.24
N PRO A 252 -5.46 -1.66 -4.28
CA PRO A 252 -5.80 -1.53 -2.87
C PRO A 252 -5.07 -0.31 -2.27
N GLY A 253 -5.55 0.89 -2.58
CA GLY A 253 -5.10 2.15 -1.98
C GLY A 253 -3.73 2.64 -2.40
N TYR A 254 -3.69 3.79 -3.08
CA TYR A 254 -2.46 4.53 -3.29
C TYR A 254 -2.14 5.33 -2.03
N GLY A 255 -1.05 4.97 -1.34
CA GLY A 255 -0.36 5.93 -0.49
C GLY A 255 0.13 7.12 -1.32
N TYR A 256 0.13 8.30 -0.68
CA TYR A 256 0.64 9.63 -1.09
C TYR A 256 0.79 9.90 -2.60
N GLY A 257 0.11 10.90 -3.18
CA GLY A 257 0.44 11.38 -4.54
C GLY A 257 -0.72 11.47 -5.53
N TYR A 258 -0.40 11.87 -6.77
CA TYR A 258 -1.35 12.01 -7.88
C TYR A 258 -1.94 10.65 -8.23
N GLY A 259 -3.18 10.43 -7.80
CA GLY A 259 -3.86 9.15 -7.88
C GLY A 259 -4.07 8.63 -9.30
N GLY A 260 -4.40 7.35 -9.38
CA GLY A 260 -4.85 6.68 -10.58
C GLY A 260 -5.36 5.28 -10.24
N LEU A 261 -6.50 5.20 -9.55
CA LEU A 261 -7.27 3.95 -9.47
C LEU A 261 -7.58 3.46 -10.88
#